data_AF-H8YVU6-F1
#
_entry.id   AF-H8YVU6-F1
#
_cell.length_a   1.000
_cell.length_b   1.000
_cell.length_c   1.000
_cell.angle_alpha   90.00
_cell.angle_beta   90.00
_cell.angle_gamma   90.00
#
_symmetry.space_group_name_H-M   'P 1'
#
loop_
_entity.id
_entity.type
_entity.pdbx_description
1 polymer ?
#
loop_
_entity_poly.entity_id
_entity_poly.type
_entity_poly.pdbx_seq_one_letter_code
_entity_poly.pdbx_strand_id
1 'polypeptide(L)'
;MIPSDSPPPLDSLFLWRTARTIQSGDLPRARAMARHALRTGVDRARIARALIGELCQSGRAMTRNHSDRAPATSHWSLGLELGFPPMRVPATPRLTDEAEQHHQAGRYREAAQCWQDVADLLQENTPAHIYQRLGEAMASNPHGFGGTAEENHLWGDCHKHDVLAWLHAQLGTETYLEIGVDEGISLARAPGRAIGIDPRPDLHLQAALSAQAQILTASSDAFFRDQARACLQPPPDLVFIDGMHLFEFALRDLINVERHAAPHTLVAIDDIYPCHPTQAERHRRSGTWTGDIWKLHAILRTSRPELTLVALNAHTTGLLLIAGLDPEDRVLAASYPAEVRRHLHSGPPPPAVLTRQGAIPSDHPLVGELVAVLKHAKAEGWSVAQMREGLASLQPALAAAEFEYKGLAEAGVGRCGLNLLMPGGPVKVQVYWPQPQHPTHHEAASTLYWVRPGDWVQIRFQIPDGLDLSQQPLRLDPADRPGRVRIAALRVRAAESEALLFSAETPEAFAALTLQGDARQLATAPELLIACEGEDPIIVLPRLANLAPSTAGARPGWLEVRMMIEVDADAEMPSHPGATPTAEHSDNI
;
A
#
# COMPACT_ATOMS: atom_id res chain seq x y z
N MET A 1 -23.69 27.80 -2.78
CA MET A 1 -25.04 27.38 -3.22
C MET A 1 -25.24 27.79 -4.67
N ILE A 2 -25.06 26.85 -5.60
CA ILE A 2 -25.47 26.90 -7.01
C ILE A 2 -25.91 25.46 -7.36
N PRO A 3 -26.99 25.23 -8.14
CA PRO A 3 -27.71 23.96 -8.19
C PRO A 3 -26.99 22.91 -9.05
N SER A 4 -26.96 21.69 -8.53
CA SER A 4 -26.58 20.45 -9.22
C SER A 4 -27.72 20.00 -10.15
N ASP A 5 -27.85 20.63 -11.31
CA ASP A 5 -28.89 20.30 -12.31
C ASP A 5 -28.29 19.90 -13.67
N SER A 6 -27.31 18.99 -13.65
CA SER A 6 -27.12 18.11 -14.81
C SER A 6 -27.93 16.84 -14.54
N PRO A 7 -28.99 16.54 -15.31
CA PRO A 7 -29.75 15.31 -15.10
C PRO A 7 -28.82 14.11 -15.27
N PRO A 8 -28.89 13.09 -14.40
CA PRO A 8 -28.11 11.88 -14.59
C PRO A 8 -28.42 11.30 -15.97
N PRO A 9 -27.48 10.60 -16.62
CA PRO A 9 -27.70 10.01 -17.94
C PRO A 9 -29.04 9.27 -17.98
N LEU A 10 -29.80 9.42 -19.07
CA LEU A 10 -31.20 8.96 -19.22
C LEU A 10 -31.42 7.53 -18.72
N ASP A 11 -30.42 6.66 -18.89
CA ASP A 11 -30.40 5.26 -18.44
C ASP A 11 -30.44 5.11 -16.91
N SER A 12 -29.70 5.96 -16.17
CA SER A 12 -29.66 5.95 -14.70
C SER A 12 -30.98 6.43 -14.10
N LEU A 13 -31.60 7.45 -14.70
CA LEU A 13 -32.92 7.94 -14.29
C LEU A 13 -34.02 6.89 -14.53
N PHE A 14 -33.88 6.11 -15.61
CA PHE A 14 -34.80 5.04 -15.97
C PHE A 14 -34.69 3.83 -15.02
N LEU A 15 -33.47 3.42 -14.67
CA LEU A 15 -33.22 2.34 -13.70
C LEU A 15 -33.67 2.74 -12.29
N TRP A 16 -33.43 3.98 -11.90
CA TRP A 16 -33.96 4.55 -10.65
C TRP A 16 -35.49 4.53 -10.59
N ARG A 17 -36.17 4.97 -11.66
CA ARG A 17 -37.64 4.89 -11.77
C ARG A 17 -38.13 3.44 -11.73
N THR A 18 -37.39 2.52 -12.32
CA THR A 18 -37.74 1.09 -12.29
C THR A 18 -37.66 0.55 -10.86
N ALA A 19 -36.61 0.90 -10.10
CA ALA A 19 -36.48 0.52 -8.69
C ALA A 19 -37.58 1.13 -7.81
N ARG A 20 -37.91 2.42 -8.00
CA ARG A 20 -39.04 3.08 -7.32
C ARG A 20 -40.38 2.39 -7.61
N THR A 21 -40.56 1.92 -8.83
CA THR A 21 -41.78 1.17 -9.24
C THR A 21 -41.85 -0.21 -8.58
N ILE A 22 -40.69 -0.86 -8.35
CA ILE A 22 -40.61 -2.07 -7.53
C ILE A 22 -40.98 -1.76 -6.07
N GLN A 23 -40.44 -0.68 -5.50
CA GLN A 23 -40.74 -0.25 -4.12
C GLN A 23 -42.22 0.11 -3.92
N SER A 24 -42.89 0.63 -4.94
CA SER A 24 -44.33 0.90 -4.90
C SER A 24 -45.21 -0.34 -5.11
N GLY A 25 -44.62 -1.53 -5.29
CA GLY A 25 -45.34 -2.79 -5.50
C GLY A 25 -45.86 -3.04 -6.91
N ASP A 26 -45.58 -2.17 -7.88
CA ASP A 26 -46.06 -2.30 -9.27
C ASP A 26 -45.08 -3.15 -10.11
N LEU A 27 -45.01 -4.44 -9.76
CA LEU A 27 -44.13 -5.42 -10.41
C LEU A 27 -44.36 -5.58 -11.93
N PRO A 28 -45.61 -5.55 -12.46
CA PRO A 28 -45.85 -5.63 -13.89
C PRO A 28 -45.21 -4.46 -14.65
N ARG A 29 -45.34 -3.23 -14.13
CA ARG A 29 -44.73 -2.04 -14.74
C ARG A 29 -43.21 -2.06 -14.62
N ALA A 30 -42.67 -2.44 -13.47
CA ALA A 30 -41.23 -2.60 -13.31
C ALA A 30 -40.65 -3.64 -14.29
N ARG A 31 -41.34 -4.77 -14.51
CA ARG A 31 -40.95 -5.78 -15.51
C ARG A 31 -40.98 -5.21 -16.94
N ALA A 32 -42.00 -4.45 -17.29
CA ALA A 32 -42.08 -3.81 -18.60
C ALA A 32 -40.92 -2.82 -18.82
N MET A 33 -40.56 -2.07 -17.78
CA MET A 33 -39.43 -1.14 -17.79
C MET A 33 -38.08 -1.88 -17.93
N ALA A 34 -37.82 -2.90 -17.13
CA ALA A 34 -36.61 -3.72 -17.26
C ALA A 34 -36.48 -4.36 -18.66
N ARG A 35 -37.57 -4.89 -19.22
CA ARG A 35 -37.61 -5.43 -20.59
C ARG A 35 -37.38 -4.37 -21.66
N HIS A 36 -37.73 -3.11 -21.39
CA HIS A 36 -37.42 -2.01 -22.29
C HIS A 36 -35.92 -1.69 -22.25
N ALA A 37 -35.32 -1.56 -21.06
CA ALA A 37 -33.88 -1.34 -20.90
C ALA A 37 -33.02 -2.43 -21.58
N LEU A 38 -33.43 -3.69 -21.47
CA LEU A 38 -32.75 -4.79 -22.18
C LEU A 38 -32.81 -4.64 -23.70
N ARG A 39 -33.95 -4.17 -24.23
CA ARG A 39 -34.14 -3.95 -25.67
C ARG A 39 -33.38 -2.73 -26.19
N THR A 40 -33.09 -1.76 -25.33
CA THR A 40 -32.32 -0.56 -25.66
C THR A 40 -30.82 -0.76 -25.42
N GLY A 41 -30.36 -1.99 -25.16
CA GLY A 41 -28.94 -2.32 -25.09
C GLY A 41 -28.30 -2.16 -23.71
N VAL A 42 -29.08 -1.91 -22.65
CA VAL A 42 -28.55 -1.89 -21.29
C VAL A 42 -28.28 -3.33 -20.83
N ASP A 43 -27.05 -3.58 -20.39
CA ASP A 43 -26.61 -4.89 -19.94
C ASP A 43 -27.44 -5.43 -18.76
N ARG A 44 -27.76 -6.73 -18.80
CA ARG A 44 -28.57 -7.43 -17.77
C ARG A 44 -27.97 -7.28 -16.37
N ALA A 45 -26.65 -7.40 -16.26
CA ALA A 45 -25.96 -7.31 -14.97
C ALA A 45 -26.00 -5.87 -14.45
N ARG A 46 -25.84 -4.88 -15.33
CA ARG A 46 -25.99 -3.45 -14.99
C ARG A 46 -27.40 -3.09 -14.50
N ILE A 47 -28.45 -3.57 -15.18
CA ILE A 47 -29.85 -3.36 -14.76
C ILE A 47 -30.05 -3.93 -13.35
N ALA A 48 -29.61 -5.16 -13.12
CA ALA A 48 -29.81 -5.81 -11.84
C ALA A 48 -29.02 -5.14 -10.71
N ARG A 49 -27.74 -4.77 -10.92
CA ARG A 49 -26.95 -4.05 -9.91
C ARG A 49 -27.59 -2.71 -9.53
N ALA A 50 -28.06 -1.94 -10.51
CA ALA A 50 -28.73 -0.67 -10.25
C ALA A 50 -30.06 -0.86 -9.47
N LEU A 51 -30.88 -1.84 -9.85
CA LEU A 51 -32.13 -2.14 -9.14
C LEU A 51 -31.87 -2.60 -7.70
N ILE A 52 -30.82 -3.38 -7.49
CA ILE A 52 -30.39 -3.84 -6.18
C ILE A 52 -29.94 -2.65 -5.31
N GLY A 53 -29.07 -1.78 -5.83
CA GLY A 53 -28.53 -0.64 -5.07
C GLY A 53 -29.60 0.35 -4.59
N GLU A 54 -30.67 0.54 -5.37
CA GLU A 54 -31.80 1.39 -4.98
C GLU A 54 -32.72 0.73 -3.93
N LEU A 55 -32.85 -0.60 -3.95
CA LEU A 55 -33.59 -1.33 -2.91
C LEU A 55 -32.87 -1.27 -1.54
N CYS A 56 -31.54 -1.12 -1.52
CA CYS A 56 -30.74 -0.97 -0.30
C CYS A 56 -31.00 0.33 0.48
N GLN A 57 -31.47 1.41 -0.16
CA GLN A 57 -31.68 2.72 0.50
C GLN A 57 -32.85 2.72 1.52
N SER A 58 -33.71 1.71 1.53
CA SER A 58 -35.03 1.75 2.20
C SER A 58 -35.02 1.38 3.69
N GLY A 59 -33.88 0.94 4.24
CA GLY A 59 -33.77 0.56 5.66
C GLY A 59 -34.02 1.70 6.66
N ARG A 60 -34.06 2.96 6.20
CA ARG A 60 -34.30 4.13 7.07
C ARG A 60 -35.78 4.44 7.38
N ALA A 61 -36.75 3.73 6.79
CA ALA A 61 -38.16 4.13 6.88
C ALA A 61 -39.14 3.07 7.44
N MET A 62 -38.67 2.12 8.26
CA MET A 62 -39.60 1.26 9.03
C MET A 62 -39.42 1.44 10.53
N THR A 63 -39.71 2.66 11.01
CA THR A 63 -40.05 2.88 12.42
C THR A 63 -41.47 2.37 12.68
N ARG A 64 -41.54 1.21 13.37
CA ARG A 64 -42.65 0.69 14.20
C ARG A 64 -44.03 0.44 13.55
N ASN A 65 -44.56 -0.73 13.92
CA ASN A 65 -45.91 -1.25 13.73
C ASN A 65 -46.26 -1.80 12.34
N HIS A 66 -45.76 -3.00 12.04
CA HIS A 66 -46.61 -4.09 11.56
C HIS A 66 -45.99 -5.45 11.91
N SER A 67 -46.80 -6.29 12.54
CA SER A 67 -46.56 -7.71 12.78
C SER A 67 -46.28 -8.45 11.48
N ASP A 68 -45.31 -9.37 11.50
CA ASP A 68 -45.13 -10.52 10.63
C ASP A 68 -45.46 -10.36 9.13
N ARG A 69 -44.40 -10.19 8.32
CA ARG A 69 -44.06 -11.11 7.21
C ARG A 69 -42.74 -10.69 6.58
N ALA A 70 -41.79 -11.61 6.53
CA ALA A 70 -40.66 -11.51 5.60
C ALA A 70 -41.19 -11.23 4.17
N PRO A 71 -40.52 -10.41 3.35
CA PRO A 71 -40.97 -10.16 1.98
C PRO A 71 -41.14 -11.48 1.25
N ALA A 72 -42.34 -11.71 0.71
CA ALA A 72 -42.69 -12.94 0.03
C ALA A 72 -41.69 -13.23 -1.11
N THR A 73 -41.48 -14.52 -1.36
CA THR A 73 -40.61 -15.13 -2.38
C THR A 73 -40.93 -14.75 -3.85
N SER A 74 -41.59 -13.62 -4.11
CA SER A 74 -41.90 -13.08 -5.44
C SER A 74 -40.76 -12.30 -6.09
N HIS A 75 -39.73 -11.87 -5.34
CA HIS A 75 -38.57 -11.13 -5.85
C HIS A 75 -37.62 -11.98 -6.74
N TRP A 76 -37.73 -13.31 -6.68
CA TRP A 76 -36.84 -14.27 -7.33
C TRP A 76 -37.01 -14.37 -8.86
N SER A 77 -38.22 -14.08 -9.34
CA SER A 77 -38.58 -14.25 -10.76
C SER A 77 -37.84 -13.29 -11.70
N LEU A 78 -37.51 -12.07 -11.26
CA LEU A 78 -36.82 -11.08 -12.09
C LEU A 78 -35.33 -11.38 -12.20
N GLY A 79 -34.69 -11.88 -11.14
CA GLY A 79 -33.29 -12.32 -11.17
C GLY A 79 -33.07 -13.49 -12.13
N LEU A 80 -33.98 -14.46 -12.17
CA LEU A 80 -33.91 -15.57 -13.10
C LEU A 80 -34.15 -15.12 -14.57
N GLU A 81 -35.08 -14.21 -14.83
CA GLU A 81 -35.31 -13.63 -16.18
C GLU A 81 -34.10 -12.81 -16.69
N LEU A 82 -33.31 -12.22 -15.78
CA LEU A 82 -32.10 -11.45 -16.08
C LEU A 82 -30.82 -12.30 -16.18
N GLY A 83 -30.91 -13.62 -16.04
CA GLY A 83 -29.79 -14.55 -16.26
C GLY A 83 -28.89 -14.79 -15.05
N PHE A 84 -29.36 -14.48 -13.83
CA PHE A 84 -28.64 -14.87 -12.61
C PHE A 84 -28.83 -16.37 -12.35
N PRO A 85 -27.76 -17.14 -12.06
CA PRO A 85 -27.93 -18.49 -11.55
C PRO A 85 -28.71 -18.45 -10.23
N PRO A 86 -29.54 -19.47 -9.90
CA PRO A 86 -30.40 -19.47 -8.71
C PRO A 86 -29.67 -19.22 -7.37
N MET A 87 -28.35 -19.47 -7.36
CA MET A 87 -27.44 -19.28 -6.22
C MET A 87 -26.80 -17.87 -6.14
N ARG A 88 -27.04 -16.98 -7.11
CA ARG A 88 -26.45 -15.62 -7.20
C ARG A 88 -27.48 -14.50 -7.34
N VAL A 89 -28.76 -14.76 -7.12
CA VAL A 89 -29.76 -13.70 -6.94
C VAL A 89 -29.58 -13.17 -5.52
N PRO A 90 -29.03 -11.98 -5.29
CA PRO A 90 -28.62 -11.58 -3.96
C PRO A 90 -29.83 -11.08 -3.17
N ALA A 91 -29.93 -11.53 -1.93
CA ALA A 91 -30.83 -10.96 -0.94
C ALA A 91 -30.22 -9.64 -0.39
N THR A 92 -29.92 -8.66 -1.23
CA THR A 92 -29.14 -7.48 -0.83
C THR A 92 -29.78 -6.62 0.26
N PRO A 93 -31.13 -6.46 0.32
CA PRO A 93 -31.77 -5.84 1.49
C PRO A 93 -31.44 -6.59 2.80
N ARG A 94 -31.33 -7.93 2.75
CA ARG A 94 -30.95 -8.74 3.91
C ARG A 94 -29.48 -8.53 4.29
N LEU A 95 -28.58 -8.37 3.32
CA LEU A 95 -27.16 -8.11 3.59
C LEU A 95 -26.94 -6.73 4.21
N THR A 96 -27.67 -5.71 3.75
CA THR A 96 -27.63 -4.38 4.38
C THR A 96 -28.26 -4.39 5.78
N ASP A 97 -29.36 -5.13 5.98
CA ASP A 97 -29.97 -5.31 7.30
C ASP A 97 -29.03 -6.06 8.25
N GLU A 98 -28.35 -7.10 7.76
CA GLU A 98 -27.35 -7.87 8.50
C GLU A 98 -26.15 -7.01 8.87
N ALA A 99 -25.63 -6.21 7.93
CA ALA A 99 -24.56 -5.26 8.19
C ALA A 99 -24.92 -4.25 9.29
N GLU A 100 -26.13 -3.68 9.23
CA GLU A 100 -26.64 -2.76 10.25
C GLU A 100 -26.85 -3.48 11.60
N GLN A 101 -27.35 -4.71 11.61
CA GLN A 101 -27.49 -5.52 12.84
C GLN A 101 -26.14 -5.83 13.49
N HIS A 102 -25.12 -6.17 12.69
CA HIS A 102 -23.76 -6.35 13.17
C HIS A 102 -23.21 -5.05 13.76
N HIS A 103 -23.40 -3.94 13.07
CA HIS A 103 -22.95 -2.62 13.52
C HIS A 103 -23.60 -2.23 14.86
N GLN A 104 -24.93 -2.35 14.96
CA GLN A 104 -25.68 -2.06 16.19
C GLN A 104 -25.29 -2.96 17.37
N ALA A 105 -24.86 -4.18 17.09
CA ALA A 105 -24.38 -5.13 18.09
C ALA A 105 -22.89 -4.95 18.45
N GLY A 106 -22.21 -3.93 17.92
CA GLY A 106 -20.78 -3.69 18.14
C GLY A 106 -19.86 -4.70 17.42
N ARG A 107 -20.40 -5.50 16.50
CA ARG A 107 -19.66 -6.47 15.68
C ARG A 107 -19.17 -5.79 14.39
N TYR A 108 -18.29 -4.80 14.56
CA TYR A 108 -17.90 -3.88 13.49
C TYR A 108 -17.11 -4.55 12.37
N ARG A 109 -16.31 -5.57 12.68
CA ARG A 109 -15.58 -6.36 11.67
C ARG A 109 -16.55 -7.05 10.71
N GLU A 110 -17.56 -7.72 11.24
CA GLU A 110 -18.58 -8.41 10.47
C GLU A 110 -19.45 -7.41 9.69
N ALA A 111 -19.79 -6.27 10.30
CA ALA A 111 -20.49 -5.19 9.60
C ALA A 111 -19.68 -4.69 8.40
N ALA A 112 -18.38 -4.44 8.57
CA ALA A 112 -17.49 -4.01 7.49
C ALA A 112 -17.43 -5.08 6.38
N GLN A 113 -17.31 -6.36 6.73
CA GLN A 113 -17.34 -7.44 5.73
C GLN A 113 -18.66 -7.43 4.94
N CYS A 114 -19.82 -7.33 5.60
CA CYS A 114 -21.11 -7.30 4.90
C CYS A 114 -21.24 -6.08 3.98
N TRP A 115 -20.76 -4.90 4.39
CA TRP A 115 -20.76 -3.71 3.53
C TRP A 115 -19.81 -3.86 2.33
N GLN A 116 -18.65 -4.48 2.52
CA GLN A 116 -17.75 -4.83 1.42
C GLN A 116 -18.40 -5.82 0.46
N ASP A 117 -19.09 -6.85 0.95
CA ASP A 117 -19.82 -7.82 0.11
C ASP A 117 -20.92 -7.13 -0.72
N VAL A 118 -21.58 -6.12 -0.14
CA VAL A 118 -22.54 -5.28 -0.88
C VAL A 118 -21.85 -4.47 -1.96
N ALA A 119 -20.68 -3.89 -1.69
CA ALA A 119 -19.89 -3.16 -2.69
C ALA A 119 -19.35 -4.09 -3.80
N ASP A 120 -18.84 -5.27 -3.46
CA ASP A 120 -18.44 -6.31 -4.43
C ASP A 120 -19.62 -6.72 -5.30
N LEU A 121 -20.83 -6.81 -4.74
CA LEU A 121 -22.00 -7.12 -5.55
C LEU A 121 -22.40 -5.98 -6.51
N LEU A 122 -22.33 -4.73 -6.04
CA LEU A 122 -22.81 -3.55 -6.76
C LEU A 122 -21.79 -2.96 -7.73
N GLN A 123 -20.50 -3.25 -7.53
CA GLN A 123 -19.37 -2.86 -8.37
C GLN A 123 -19.42 -1.35 -8.70
N GLU A 124 -19.33 -0.97 -9.98
CA GLU A 124 -19.31 0.42 -10.43
C GLU A 124 -20.61 1.21 -10.15
N ASN A 125 -21.67 0.52 -9.71
CA ASN A 125 -22.96 1.11 -9.36
C ASN A 125 -23.15 1.22 -7.84
N THR A 126 -22.10 0.97 -7.04
CA THR A 126 -22.15 1.06 -5.58
C THR A 126 -22.47 2.50 -5.15
N PRO A 127 -23.59 2.74 -4.45
CA PRO A 127 -23.92 4.07 -3.94
C PRO A 127 -22.91 4.53 -2.89
N ALA A 128 -22.63 5.84 -2.84
CA ALA A 128 -21.67 6.43 -1.90
C ALA A 128 -21.93 6.06 -0.43
N HIS A 129 -23.21 5.96 -0.02
CA HIS A 129 -23.57 5.60 1.36
C HIS A 129 -23.07 4.20 1.79
N ILE A 130 -22.89 3.26 0.85
CA ILE A 130 -22.36 1.92 1.16
C ILE A 130 -20.91 2.04 1.62
N TYR A 131 -20.09 2.81 0.89
CA TYR A 131 -18.71 3.05 1.28
C TYR A 131 -18.60 3.89 2.55
N GLN A 132 -19.51 4.85 2.75
CA GLN A 132 -19.59 5.58 4.01
C GLN A 132 -19.82 4.63 5.19
N ARG A 133 -20.80 3.71 5.08
CA ARG A 133 -21.08 2.71 6.12
C ARG A 133 -19.94 1.72 6.35
N LEU A 134 -19.28 1.30 5.27
CA LEU A 134 -18.07 0.50 5.34
C LEU A 134 -16.98 1.23 6.15
N GLY A 135 -16.71 2.49 5.80
CA GLY A 135 -15.75 3.34 6.51
C GLY A 135 -16.09 3.55 7.98
N GLU A 136 -17.36 3.82 8.30
CA GLU A 136 -17.86 3.95 9.68
C GLU A 136 -17.64 2.67 10.48
N ALA A 137 -17.92 1.50 9.90
CA ALA A 137 -17.68 0.20 10.53
C ALA A 137 -16.18 -0.05 10.74
N MET A 138 -15.33 0.27 9.76
CA MET A 138 -13.87 0.13 9.89
C MET A 138 -13.29 1.04 10.98
N ALA A 139 -13.68 2.32 10.99
CA ALA A 139 -13.22 3.29 11.99
C ALA A 139 -13.68 2.93 13.41
N SER A 140 -14.83 2.27 13.54
CA SER A 140 -15.40 1.87 14.83
C SER A 140 -14.85 0.54 15.36
N ASN A 141 -13.91 -0.11 14.67
CA ASN A 141 -13.41 -1.44 15.04
C ASN A 141 -12.11 -1.36 15.89
N PRO A 142 -12.17 -1.29 17.24
CA PRO A 142 -10.98 -1.08 18.08
C PRO A 142 -10.06 -2.29 18.16
N HIS A 143 -10.55 -3.48 17.78
CA HIS A 143 -9.82 -4.74 17.88
C HIS A 143 -9.12 -5.13 16.57
N GLY A 144 -9.23 -4.28 15.54
CA GLY A 144 -8.71 -4.57 14.21
C GLY A 144 -9.32 -5.84 13.61
N PHE A 145 -8.63 -6.43 12.64
CA PHE A 145 -9.11 -7.60 11.90
C PHE A 145 -8.49 -8.92 12.38
N GLY A 146 -7.66 -8.90 13.44
CA GLY A 146 -7.05 -10.08 14.04
C GLY A 146 -5.84 -10.63 13.26
N GLY A 147 -5.67 -11.94 13.29
CA GLY A 147 -4.54 -12.66 12.71
C GLY A 147 -3.38 -12.87 13.69
N THR A 148 -2.55 -13.89 13.43
CA THR A 148 -1.31 -14.14 14.18
C THR A 148 -0.21 -13.15 13.80
N ALA A 149 0.91 -13.17 14.51
CA ALA A 149 2.09 -12.36 14.15
C ALA A 149 2.63 -12.73 12.75
N GLU A 150 2.59 -14.02 12.39
CA GLU A 150 2.99 -14.51 11.07
C GLU A 150 2.03 -14.03 9.97
N GLU A 151 0.73 -14.09 10.22
CA GLU A 151 -0.29 -13.62 9.26
C GLU A 151 -0.21 -12.12 9.01
N ASN A 152 0.27 -11.35 9.99
CA ASN A 152 0.44 -9.90 9.89
C ASN A 152 1.86 -9.47 9.51
N HIS A 153 2.77 -10.42 9.29
CA HIS A 153 4.16 -10.12 8.95
C HIS A 153 4.28 -9.37 7.62
N LEU A 154 5.24 -8.44 7.55
CA LEU A 154 5.51 -7.57 6.42
C LEU A 154 7.01 -7.52 6.17
N TRP A 155 7.41 -7.45 4.90
CA TRP A 155 8.82 -7.39 4.53
C TRP A 155 9.02 -6.66 3.19
N GLY A 156 10.26 -6.26 2.91
CA GLY A 156 10.64 -5.51 1.71
C GLY A 156 11.75 -4.49 1.97
N ASP A 157 12.38 -4.00 0.91
CA ASP A 157 13.64 -3.23 0.99
C ASP A 157 13.48 -1.75 1.37
N CYS A 158 12.44 -1.05 0.95
CA CYS A 158 12.07 0.29 1.41
C CYS A 158 10.58 0.48 1.49
N HIS A 159 10.14 1.42 2.32
CA HIS A 159 8.73 1.68 2.50
C HIS A 159 8.14 2.30 1.21
N LYS A 160 6.93 1.91 0.80
CA LYS A 160 6.24 2.40 -0.40
C LYS A 160 6.21 3.93 -0.50
N HIS A 161 5.96 4.61 0.61
CA HIS A 161 5.99 6.07 0.68
C HIS A 161 7.37 6.69 0.36
N ASP A 162 8.48 5.98 0.59
CA ASP A 162 9.83 6.40 0.19
C ASP A 162 9.98 6.30 -1.33
N VAL A 163 9.56 5.16 -1.90
CA VAL A 163 9.53 4.97 -3.35
C VAL A 163 8.70 6.05 -4.02
N LEU A 164 7.49 6.34 -3.50
CA LEU A 164 6.63 7.40 -4.02
C LEU A 164 7.27 8.78 -3.93
N ALA A 165 7.92 9.12 -2.80
CA ALA A 165 8.63 10.38 -2.64
C ALA A 165 9.79 10.52 -3.64
N TRP A 166 10.56 9.45 -3.84
CA TRP A 166 11.63 9.42 -4.83
C TRP A 166 11.08 9.54 -6.25
N LEU A 167 10.00 8.81 -6.60
CA LEU A 167 9.36 8.89 -7.91
C LEU A 167 8.87 10.32 -8.20
N HIS A 168 8.25 10.99 -7.23
CA HIS A 168 7.86 12.39 -7.36
C HIS A 168 9.03 13.31 -7.72
N ALA A 169 10.13 13.18 -6.98
CA ALA A 169 11.32 14.00 -7.18
C ALA A 169 11.96 13.73 -8.56
N GLN A 170 12.10 12.46 -8.95
CA GLN A 170 12.77 12.10 -10.20
C GLN A 170 11.95 12.45 -11.43
N LEU A 171 10.64 12.17 -11.41
CA LEU A 171 9.72 12.53 -12.50
C LEU A 171 9.52 14.05 -12.63
N GLY A 172 9.71 14.81 -11.55
CA GLY A 172 9.28 16.20 -11.50
C GLY A 172 7.76 16.29 -11.64
N THR A 173 7.04 15.54 -10.80
CA THR A 173 5.58 15.43 -10.85
C THR A 173 4.90 16.78 -10.69
N GLU A 174 4.15 17.20 -11.70
CA GLU A 174 3.30 18.40 -11.70
C GLU A 174 1.87 18.06 -11.33
N THR A 175 1.35 16.94 -11.80
CA THR A 175 0.02 16.44 -11.43
C THR A 175 0.10 15.02 -10.91
N TYR A 176 -0.36 14.83 -9.67
CA TYR A 176 -0.48 13.53 -9.00
C TYR A 176 -1.95 13.15 -8.79
N LEU A 177 -2.26 11.88 -9.01
CA LEU A 177 -3.56 11.28 -8.71
C LEU A 177 -3.39 10.11 -7.74
N GLU A 178 -4.16 10.08 -6.67
CA GLU A 178 -4.18 8.99 -5.70
C GLU A 178 -5.61 8.45 -5.54
N ILE A 179 -5.78 7.13 -5.66
CA ILE A 179 -7.03 6.44 -5.39
C ILE A 179 -6.85 5.65 -4.08
N GLY A 180 -7.61 6.02 -3.05
CA GLY A 180 -7.43 5.56 -1.68
C GLY A 180 -6.44 6.47 -0.92
N VAL A 181 -6.97 7.41 -0.13
CA VAL A 181 -6.15 8.43 0.56
C VAL A 181 -5.83 8.03 1.99
N ASP A 182 -6.82 7.45 2.67
CA ASP A 182 -6.68 7.00 4.05
C ASP A 182 -6.13 8.06 5.01
N GLU A 183 -4.96 7.82 5.59
CA GLU A 183 -4.31 8.73 6.53
C GLU A 183 -3.52 9.86 5.83
N GLY A 184 -3.51 9.89 4.50
CA GLY A 184 -2.88 10.93 3.69
C GLY A 184 -1.34 10.87 3.67
N ILE A 185 -0.72 9.79 4.16
CA ILE A 185 0.74 9.66 4.27
C ILE A 185 1.42 9.54 2.89
N SER A 186 0.78 8.85 1.95
CA SER A 186 1.16 8.75 0.54
C SER A 186 0.88 10.07 -0.18
N LEU A 187 -0.33 10.61 -0.05
CA LEU A 187 -0.73 11.87 -0.69
C LEU A 187 0.17 13.04 -0.32
N ALA A 188 0.63 13.11 0.94
CA ALA A 188 1.54 14.13 1.43
C ALA A 188 2.93 14.12 0.76
N ARG A 189 3.29 13.05 0.04
CA ARG A 189 4.57 12.96 -0.70
C ARG A 189 4.58 13.80 -1.97
N ALA A 190 3.41 14.17 -2.48
CA ALA A 190 3.31 14.99 -3.66
C ALA A 190 3.79 16.43 -3.36
N PRO A 191 4.77 16.95 -4.12
CA PRO A 191 5.38 18.26 -3.84
C PRO A 191 4.48 19.45 -4.21
N GLY A 192 3.42 19.22 -4.98
CA GLY A 192 2.60 20.27 -5.60
C GLY A 192 1.14 19.86 -5.70
N ARG A 193 0.60 19.92 -6.92
CA ARG A 193 -0.80 19.61 -7.19
C ARG A 193 -1.06 18.10 -7.11
N ALA A 194 -1.94 17.73 -6.19
CA ALA A 194 -2.32 16.35 -5.91
C ALA A 194 -3.83 16.23 -5.80
N ILE A 195 -4.39 15.15 -6.35
CA ILE A 195 -5.82 14.84 -6.30
C ILE A 195 -5.97 13.48 -5.66
N GLY A 196 -6.44 13.47 -4.41
CA GLY A 196 -6.79 12.25 -3.68
C GLY A 196 -8.27 11.94 -3.84
N ILE A 197 -8.61 10.68 -4.08
CA ILE A 197 -10.00 10.19 -4.18
C ILE A 197 -10.22 9.16 -3.08
N ASP A 198 -11.17 9.41 -2.20
CA ASP A 198 -11.56 8.47 -1.14
C ASP A 198 -13.06 8.58 -0.90
N PRO A 199 -13.80 7.46 -0.79
CA PRO A 199 -15.24 7.54 -0.58
C PRO A 199 -15.63 7.95 0.86
N ARG A 200 -14.68 7.96 1.81
CA ARG A 200 -14.95 8.37 3.20
C ARG A 200 -15.02 9.90 3.31
N PRO A 201 -16.05 10.45 3.97
CA PRO A 201 -16.19 11.89 4.13
C PRO A 201 -15.22 12.47 5.16
N ASP A 202 -14.92 11.71 6.22
CA ASP A 202 -14.08 12.14 7.34
C ASP A 202 -12.81 11.29 7.36
N LEU A 203 -11.71 11.87 6.87
CA LEU A 203 -10.38 11.25 6.91
C LEU A 203 -9.56 11.81 8.08
N HIS A 204 -8.93 10.93 8.85
CA HIS A 204 -8.03 11.29 9.94
C HIS A 204 -6.60 11.43 9.41
N LEU A 205 -6.33 12.53 8.69
CA LEU A 205 -5.02 12.77 8.09
C LEU A 205 -3.92 12.86 9.17
N GLN A 206 -2.85 12.09 8.98
CA GLN A 206 -1.68 12.08 9.87
C GLN A 206 -0.52 12.94 9.34
N ALA A 207 -0.59 13.38 8.08
CA ALA A 207 0.41 14.22 7.45
C ALA A 207 -0.20 15.50 6.91
N ALA A 208 0.56 16.60 6.97
CA ALA A 208 0.18 17.85 6.33
C ALA A 208 0.27 17.69 4.81
N LEU A 209 -0.79 18.09 4.11
CA LEU A 209 -0.83 18.08 2.65
C LEU A 209 -0.34 19.41 2.08
N SER A 210 0.14 19.37 0.83
CA SER A 210 0.40 20.58 0.05
C SER A 210 -0.85 21.47 -0.03
N ALA A 211 -0.65 22.80 -0.04
CA ALA A 211 -1.75 23.75 -0.22
C ALA A 211 -2.49 23.60 -1.57
N GLN A 212 -1.89 22.89 -2.52
CA GLN A 212 -2.48 22.58 -3.83
C GLN A 212 -3.13 21.19 -3.88
N ALA A 213 -3.04 20.41 -2.80
CA ALA A 213 -3.67 19.10 -2.71
C ALA A 213 -5.18 19.25 -2.52
N GLN A 214 -5.95 18.38 -3.18
CA GLN A 214 -7.41 18.30 -3.06
C GLN A 214 -7.82 16.86 -2.79
N ILE A 215 -8.67 16.66 -1.79
CA ILE A 215 -9.32 15.38 -1.54
C ILE A 215 -10.76 15.48 -2.01
N LEU A 216 -11.17 14.57 -2.88
CA LEU A 216 -12.52 14.46 -3.41
C LEU A 216 -13.21 13.26 -2.76
N THR A 217 -14.25 13.55 -1.97
CA THR A 217 -15.08 12.52 -1.33
C THR A 217 -15.96 11.83 -2.37
N ALA A 218 -15.45 10.74 -2.97
CA ALA A 218 -16.13 9.95 -3.98
C ALA A 218 -15.48 8.56 -4.09
N SER A 219 -16.23 7.56 -4.57
CA SER A 219 -15.57 6.35 -5.09
C SER A 219 -14.82 6.68 -6.39
N SER A 220 -13.78 5.92 -6.71
CA SER A 220 -13.05 6.05 -7.98
C SER A 220 -13.99 5.97 -9.19
N ASP A 221 -14.92 5.00 -9.19
CA ASP A 221 -15.93 4.85 -10.24
C ASP A 221 -16.80 6.11 -10.42
N ALA A 222 -17.19 6.77 -9.32
CA ALA A 222 -17.97 7.99 -9.40
C ALA A 222 -17.11 9.17 -9.88
N PHE A 223 -15.87 9.28 -9.40
CA PHE A 223 -14.93 10.29 -9.85
C PHE A 223 -14.67 10.20 -11.35
N PHE A 224 -14.33 9.02 -11.88
CA PHE A 224 -14.03 8.85 -13.31
C PHE A 224 -15.23 9.09 -14.22
N ARG A 225 -16.43 8.77 -13.74
CA ARG A 225 -17.66 9.04 -14.48
C ARG A 225 -17.99 10.54 -14.53
N ASP A 226 -17.84 11.26 -13.42
CA ASP A 226 -18.47 12.57 -13.25
C ASP A 226 -17.46 13.75 -13.22
N GLN A 227 -16.22 13.53 -12.76
CA GLN A 227 -15.30 14.62 -12.38
C GLN A 227 -13.93 14.54 -13.08
N ALA A 228 -13.44 13.35 -13.44
CA ALA A 228 -12.08 13.14 -13.94
C ALA A 228 -11.71 14.01 -15.14
N ARG A 229 -12.62 14.24 -16.08
CA ARG A 229 -12.35 15.09 -17.25
C ARG A 229 -12.01 16.54 -16.89
N ALA A 230 -12.61 17.07 -15.82
CA ALA A 230 -12.34 18.43 -15.35
C ALA A 230 -11.14 18.47 -14.41
N CYS A 231 -10.97 17.43 -13.59
CA CYS A 231 -9.92 17.36 -12.58
C CYS A 231 -8.56 16.91 -13.14
N LEU A 232 -8.50 16.09 -14.19
CA LEU A 232 -7.25 15.54 -14.74
C LEU A 232 -6.80 16.30 -16.00
N GLN A 233 -6.72 17.62 -15.89
CA GLN A 233 -6.15 18.52 -16.89
C GLN A 233 -5.15 19.48 -16.21
N PRO A 234 -3.84 19.37 -16.48
CA PRO A 234 -3.20 18.39 -17.39
C PRO A 234 -3.32 16.93 -16.89
N PRO A 235 -3.06 15.93 -17.76
CA PRO A 235 -2.96 14.53 -17.35
C PRO A 235 -1.98 14.31 -16.19
N PRO A 236 -2.18 13.27 -15.36
CA PRO A 236 -1.27 12.97 -14.27
C PRO A 236 0.09 12.46 -14.79
N ASP A 237 1.17 12.87 -14.13
CA ASP A 237 2.51 12.32 -14.39
C ASP A 237 2.73 11.02 -13.61
N LEU A 238 2.19 10.97 -12.39
CA LEU A 238 2.24 9.82 -11.49
C LEU A 238 0.83 9.55 -10.95
N VAL A 239 0.45 8.28 -10.89
CA VAL A 239 -0.79 7.81 -10.31
C VAL A 239 -0.50 6.70 -9.31
N PHE A 240 -1.13 6.74 -8.14
CA PHE A 240 -1.07 5.68 -7.14
C PHE A 240 -2.46 5.07 -6.92
N ILE A 241 -2.55 3.74 -7.01
CA ILE A 241 -3.79 2.98 -6.81
C ILE A 241 -3.62 2.11 -5.56
N ASP A 242 -4.30 2.50 -4.48
CA ASP A 242 -4.28 1.88 -3.14
C ASP A 242 -5.70 1.93 -2.51
N GLY A 243 -6.70 1.60 -3.34
CA GLY A 243 -8.13 1.74 -3.01
C GLY A 243 -8.75 0.47 -2.43
N MET A 244 -9.67 -0.16 -3.16
CA MET A 244 -10.26 -1.45 -2.75
C MET A 244 -9.32 -2.59 -3.15
N HIS A 245 -8.93 -3.45 -2.21
CA HIS A 245 -7.90 -4.48 -2.41
C HIS A 245 -8.43 -5.75 -3.14
N LEU A 246 -9.43 -5.57 -3.99
CA LEU A 246 -9.98 -6.62 -4.85
C LEU A 246 -9.55 -6.34 -6.28
N PHE A 247 -8.97 -7.34 -6.95
CA PHE A 247 -8.31 -7.15 -8.24
C PHE A 247 -9.23 -6.55 -9.30
N GLU A 248 -10.53 -6.86 -9.28
CA GLU A 248 -11.48 -6.33 -10.26
C GLU A 248 -11.76 -4.83 -10.06
N PHE A 249 -11.55 -4.28 -8.87
CA PHE A 249 -11.65 -2.84 -8.62
C PHE A 249 -10.37 -2.14 -9.10
N ALA A 250 -9.20 -2.61 -8.69
CA ALA A 250 -7.93 -2.04 -9.12
C ALA A 250 -7.69 -2.16 -10.64
N LEU A 251 -8.13 -3.26 -11.28
CA LEU A 251 -8.12 -3.38 -12.75
C LEU A 251 -9.01 -2.33 -13.41
N ARG A 252 -10.18 -2.06 -12.83
CA ARG A 252 -11.12 -1.03 -13.34
C ARG A 252 -10.56 0.37 -13.12
N ASP A 253 -9.89 0.61 -11.99
CA ASP A 253 -9.18 1.86 -11.72
C ASP A 253 -8.08 2.10 -12.76
N LEU A 254 -7.25 1.10 -13.06
CA LEU A 254 -6.25 1.20 -14.13
C LEU A 254 -6.87 1.51 -15.51
N ILE A 255 -7.96 0.81 -15.87
CA ILE A 255 -8.70 1.06 -17.12
C ILE A 255 -9.23 2.49 -17.20
N ASN A 256 -9.66 3.05 -16.07
CA ASN A 256 -10.17 4.41 -16.01
C ASN A 256 -9.03 5.44 -16.04
N VAL A 257 -7.95 5.19 -15.30
CA VAL A 257 -6.73 6.00 -15.28
C VAL A 257 -6.14 6.12 -16.69
N GLU A 258 -6.01 5.01 -17.41
CA GLU A 258 -5.39 4.98 -18.75
C GLU A 258 -6.09 5.95 -19.71
N ARG A 259 -7.42 6.10 -19.65
CA ARG A 259 -8.19 7.03 -20.50
C ARG A 259 -7.86 8.50 -20.28
N HIS A 260 -7.27 8.83 -19.14
CA HIS A 260 -6.89 10.18 -18.74
C HIS A 260 -5.37 10.36 -18.66
N ALA A 261 -4.60 9.33 -19.02
CA ALA A 261 -3.16 9.33 -19.00
C ALA A 261 -2.56 10.06 -20.21
N ALA A 262 -1.33 10.53 -20.04
CA ALA A 262 -0.42 10.86 -21.13
C ALA A 262 0.54 9.68 -21.38
N PRO A 263 1.24 9.63 -22.52
CA PRO A 263 2.20 8.55 -22.78
C PRO A 263 3.26 8.37 -21.69
N HIS A 264 3.65 9.46 -21.02
CA HIS A 264 4.65 9.46 -19.94
C HIS A 264 4.10 9.17 -18.54
N THR A 265 2.78 8.98 -18.39
CA THR A 265 2.16 8.70 -17.09
C THR A 265 2.68 7.38 -16.53
N LEU A 266 3.19 7.42 -15.30
CA LEU A 266 3.54 6.24 -14.51
C LEU A 266 2.37 5.89 -13.56
N VAL A 267 1.98 4.63 -13.52
CA VAL A 267 1.04 4.12 -12.51
C VAL A 267 1.78 3.20 -11.55
N ALA A 268 1.61 3.43 -10.25
CA ALA A 268 2.03 2.53 -9.19
C ALA A 268 0.79 1.89 -8.54
N ILE A 269 0.80 0.57 -8.36
CA ILE A 269 -0.25 -0.19 -7.66
C ILE A 269 0.36 -0.91 -6.47
N ASP A 270 -0.25 -0.78 -5.29
CA ASP A 270 0.22 -1.45 -4.07
C ASP A 270 -0.29 -2.89 -3.94
N ASP A 271 0.17 -3.59 -2.90
CA ASP A 271 -0.41 -4.88 -2.45
C ASP A 271 -0.26 -6.07 -3.42
N ILE A 272 0.71 -6.00 -4.33
CA ILE A 272 0.93 -7.02 -5.36
C ILE A 272 1.63 -8.29 -4.81
N TYR A 273 2.21 -8.22 -3.61
CA TYR A 273 2.96 -9.28 -2.96
C TYR A 273 2.55 -9.47 -1.49
N PRO A 274 1.44 -10.21 -1.24
CA PRO A 274 1.12 -10.70 0.10
C PRO A 274 2.30 -11.44 0.73
N CYS A 275 2.60 -11.13 1.98
CA CYS A 275 3.65 -11.79 2.76
C CYS A 275 3.17 -13.09 3.41
N HIS A 276 1.85 -13.30 3.48
CA HIS A 276 1.22 -14.53 3.97
C HIS A 276 -0.09 -14.79 3.19
N PRO A 277 -0.46 -16.05 2.90
CA PRO A 277 -1.71 -16.36 2.17
C PRO A 277 -2.98 -15.72 2.75
N THR A 278 -3.09 -15.63 4.08
CA THR A 278 -4.23 -14.98 4.78
C THR A 278 -4.40 -13.51 4.36
N GLN A 279 -3.31 -12.79 4.09
CA GLN A 279 -3.35 -11.39 3.66
C GLN A 279 -4.03 -11.25 2.30
N ALA A 280 -3.96 -12.30 1.48
CA ALA A 280 -4.47 -12.31 0.12
C ALA A 280 -5.93 -12.78 -0.01
N GLU A 281 -6.57 -13.13 1.10
CA GLU A 281 -7.97 -13.53 1.09
C GLU A 281 -8.86 -12.36 0.72
N ARG A 282 -9.91 -12.60 -0.08
CA ARG A 282 -10.89 -11.57 -0.43
C ARG A 282 -11.65 -11.02 0.77
N HIS A 283 -11.85 -11.86 1.80
CA HIS A 283 -12.45 -11.47 3.06
C HIS A 283 -11.33 -11.21 4.06
N ARG A 284 -11.28 -10.02 4.66
CA ARG A 284 -10.15 -9.62 5.50
C ARG A 284 -10.08 -10.45 6.78
N ARG A 285 -9.00 -11.23 6.90
CA ARG A 285 -8.77 -12.13 8.04
C ARG A 285 -7.67 -11.71 9.01
N SER A 286 -6.84 -10.76 8.60
CA SER A 286 -5.70 -10.24 9.33
C SER A 286 -5.69 -8.71 9.37
N GLY A 287 -4.95 -8.14 10.32
CA GLY A 287 -4.65 -6.72 10.41
C GLY A 287 -3.97 -6.18 9.14
N THR A 288 -3.03 -6.93 8.56
CA THR A 288 -2.49 -6.67 7.23
C THR A 288 -3.38 -7.33 6.17
N TRP A 289 -3.74 -6.62 5.10
CA TRP A 289 -4.61 -7.15 4.05
C TRP A 289 -4.23 -6.59 2.69
N THR A 290 -3.87 -7.47 1.76
CA THR A 290 -3.58 -7.12 0.36
C THR A 290 -4.72 -7.48 -0.59
N GLY A 291 -5.69 -8.25 -0.08
CA GLY A 291 -6.67 -8.97 -0.88
C GLY A 291 -6.03 -9.65 -2.09
N ASP A 292 -6.72 -9.69 -3.22
CA ASP A 292 -6.29 -10.49 -4.36
C ASP A 292 -5.62 -9.69 -5.50
N ILE A 293 -5.04 -8.52 -5.17
CA ILE A 293 -4.35 -7.62 -6.11
C ILE A 293 -3.19 -8.29 -6.86
N TRP A 294 -2.50 -9.26 -6.24
CA TRP A 294 -1.42 -10.05 -6.87
C TRP A 294 -1.79 -10.66 -8.23
N LYS A 295 -3.09 -10.84 -8.52
CA LYS A 295 -3.59 -11.34 -9.82
C LYS A 295 -3.32 -10.36 -10.97
N LEU A 296 -3.25 -9.05 -10.70
CA LEU A 296 -3.12 -8.02 -11.73
C LEU A 296 -1.88 -8.20 -12.59
N HIS A 297 -0.74 -8.51 -11.97
CA HIS A 297 0.51 -8.67 -12.72
C HIS A 297 0.37 -9.76 -13.80
N ALA A 298 -0.21 -10.92 -13.46
CA ALA A 298 -0.44 -12.00 -14.42
C ALA A 298 -1.47 -11.64 -15.51
N ILE A 299 -2.55 -10.95 -15.14
CA ILE A 299 -3.59 -10.48 -16.07
C ILE A 299 -2.99 -9.51 -17.09
N LEU A 300 -2.20 -8.53 -16.63
CA LEU A 300 -1.60 -7.51 -17.48
C LEU A 300 -0.54 -8.10 -18.41
N ARG A 301 0.34 -9.00 -17.93
CA ARG A 301 1.31 -9.71 -18.78
C ARG A 301 0.66 -10.45 -19.95
N THR A 302 -0.55 -10.97 -19.75
CA THR A 302 -1.27 -11.71 -20.79
C THR A 302 -2.08 -10.79 -21.70
N SER A 303 -2.75 -9.79 -21.12
CA SER A 303 -3.72 -8.96 -21.84
C SER A 303 -3.10 -7.75 -22.54
N ARG A 304 -1.98 -7.25 -22.00
CA ARG A 304 -1.27 -6.05 -22.45
C ARG A 304 0.25 -6.28 -22.38
N PRO A 305 0.78 -7.25 -23.14
CA PRO A 305 2.21 -7.61 -23.11
C PRO A 305 3.14 -6.48 -23.56
N GLU A 306 2.61 -5.42 -24.18
CA GLU A 306 3.35 -4.24 -24.60
C GLU A 306 3.55 -3.20 -23.49
N LEU A 307 2.86 -3.33 -22.34
CA LEU A 307 3.13 -2.49 -21.17
C LEU A 307 4.45 -2.88 -20.52
N THR A 308 5.19 -1.88 -20.04
CA THR A 308 6.35 -2.13 -19.19
C THR A 308 5.86 -2.27 -17.75
N LEU A 309 6.03 -3.47 -17.20
CA LEU A 309 5.63 -3.84 -15.84
C LEU A 309 6.90 -4.06 -15.02
N VAL A 310 7.06 -3.34 -13.91
CA VAL A 310 8.21 -3.49 -13.02
C VAL A 310 7.69 -3.70 -11.59
N ALA A 311 7.81 -4.94 -11.10
CA ALA A 311 7.41 -5.27 -9.74
C ALA A 311 8.59 -5.02 -8.78
N LEU A 312 8.38 -4.17 -7.78
CA LEU A 312 9.39 -3.78 -6.81
C LEU A 312 9.23 -4.57 -5.51
N ASN A 313 10.36 -4.88 -4.87
CA ASN A 313 10.42 -5.48 -3.54
C ASN A 313 10.12 -4.49 -2.39
N ALA A 314 9.35 -3.44 -2.68
CA ALA A 314 8.99 -2.43 -1.70
C ALA A 314 8.25 -3.06 -0.50
N HIS A 315 8.59 -2.61 0.70
CA HIS A 315 7.78 -2.77 1.89
C HIS A 315 6.55 -1.87 1.80
N THR A 316 5.35 -2.27 2.20
CA THR A 316 4.99 -3.43 3.01
C THR A 316 4.78 -4.71 2.19
N THR A 317 4.19 -4.56 1.01
CA THR A 317 3.50 -5.64 0.27
C THR A 317 3.77 -5.57 -1.23
N GLY A 318 4.88 -4.92 -1.62
CA GLY A 318 5.32 -4.75 -3.00
C GLY A 318 4.59 -3.65 -3.76
N LEU A 319 5.27 -3.05 -4.75
CA LEU A 319 4.70 -2.06 -5.66
C LEU A 319 4.83 -2.55 -7.10
N LEU A 320 3.77 -2.46 -7.92
CA LEU A 320 3.86 -2.65 -9.37
C LEU A 320 3.89 -1.29 -10.05
N LEU A 321 4.98 -0.99 -10.75
CA LEU A 321 5.08 0.13 -11.66
C LEU A 321 4.61 -0.30 -13.06
N ILE A 322 3.79 0.54 -13.69
CA ILE A 322 3.19 0.32 -15.02
C ILE A 322 3.43 1.56 -15.87
N ALA A 323 4.09 1.37 -17.01
CA ALA A 323 4.39 2.42 -18.00
C ALA A 323 4.01 1.98 -19.42
N GLY A 324 3.96 2.95 -20.34
CA GLY A 324 3.61 2.72 -21.75
C GLY A 324 2.11 2.71 -22.02
N LEU A 325 1.35 3.44 -21.20
CA LEU A 325 -0.11 3.58 -21.31
C LEU A 325 -0.52 4.24 -22.63
N ASP A 326 -1.71 3.87 -23.10
CA ASP A 326 -2.31 4.42 -24.31
C ASP A 326 -3.77 4.81 -24.03
N PRO A 327 -4.10 6.12 -23.96
CA PRO A 327 -5.45 6.57 -23.62
C PRO A 327 -6.52 6.16 -24.63
N GLU A 328 -6.14 5.69 -25.82
CA GLU A 328 -7.07 5.14 -26.81
C GLU A 328 -7.19 3.62 -26.77
N ASP A 329 -6.37 2.92 -25.99
CA ASP A 329 -6.47 1.46 -25.86
C ASP A 329 -7.77 1.06 -25.13
N ARG A 330 -8.42 0.02 -25.65
CA ARG A 330 -9.68 -0.52 -25.12
C ARG A 330 -9.59 -2.01 -24.84
N VAL A 331 -8.43 -2.64 -24.96
CA VAL A 331 -8.24 -4.10 -24.81
C VAL A 331 -8.67 -4.54 -23.42
N LEU A 332 -8.14 -3.90 -22.36
CA LEU A 332 -8.53 -4.22 -20.98
C LEU A 332 -10.02 -3.95 -20.71
N ALA A 333 -10.55 -2.84 -21.22
CA ALA A 333 -11.98 -2.54 -21.08
C ALA A 333 -12.88 -3.60 -21.75
N ALA A 334 -12.46 -4.11 -22.91
CA ALA A 334 -13.19 -5.13 -23.64
C ALA A 334 -13.05 -6.52 -23.00
N SER A 335 -11.88 -6.86 -22.46
CA SER A 335 -11.62 -8.17 -21.82
C SER A 335 -12.03 -8.23 -20.35
N TYR A 336 -12.27 -7.09 -19.68
CA TYR A 336 -12.56 -7.00 -18.24
C TYR A 336 -13.58 -8.03 -17.73
N PRO A 337 -14.78 -8.21 -18.32
CA PRO A 337 -15.74 -9.20 -17.81
C PRO A 337 -15.24 -10.65 -17.91
N ALA A 338 -14.40 -10.95 -18.90
CA ALA A 338 -13.80 -12.26 -19.08
C ALA A 338 -12.66 -12.50 -18.09
N GLU A 339 -11.79 -11.50 -17.88
CA GLU A 339 -10.72 -11.56 -16.88
C GLU A 339 -11.27 -11.73 -15.47
N VAL A 340 -12.26 -10.93 -15.09
CA VAL A 340 -12.93 -11.06 -13.79
C VAL A 340 -13.48 -12.46 -13.62
N ARG A 341 -14.21 -13.01 -14.61
CA ARG A 341 -14.77 -14.36 -14.53
C ARG A 341 -13.70 -15.44 -14.38
N ARG A 342 -12.57 -15.29 -15.08
CA ARG A 342 -11.46 -16.24 -15.07
C ARG A 342 -10.74 -16.26 -13.72
N HIS A 343 -10.55 -15.08 -13.13
CA HIS A 343 -9.67 -14.90 -11.96
C HIS A 343 -10.41 -14.78 -10.62
N LEU A 344 -11.74 -14.61 -10.62
CA LEU A 344 -12.54 -14.50 -9.39
C LEU A 344 -12.41 -15.75 -8.49
N HIS A 345 -12.35 -16.94 -9.10
CA HIS A 345 -12.26 -18.22 -8.38
C HIS A 345 -10.87 -18.85 -8.43
N SER A 346 -9.82 -18.04 -8.65
CA SER A 346 -8.45 -18.52 -8.53
C SER A 346 -8.18 -19.00 -7.10
N GLY A 347 -7.32 -20.01 -6.97
CA GLY A 347 -6.83 -20.48 -5.68
C GLY A 347 -5.97 -19.45 -4.94
N PRO A 348 -5.35 -19.83 -3.81
CA PRO A 348 -4.46 -18.94 -3.06
C PRO A 348 -3.28 -18.46 -3.92
N PRO A 349 -2.58 -17.38 -3.51
CA PRO A 349 -1.39 -16.91 -4.21
C PRO A 349 -0.40 -18.06 -4.43
N PRO A 350 0.17 -18.19 -5.64
CA PRO A 350 1.21 -19.19 -5.88
C PRO A 350 2.45 -18.86 -5.04
N PRO A 351 3.29 -19.86 -4.69
CA PRO A 351 4.51 -19.63 -3.91
C PRO A 351 5.42 -18.55 -4.47
N ALA A 352 5.52 -18.44 -5.80
CA ALA A 352 6.31 -17.42 -6.49
C ALA A 352 5.86 -15.98 -6.17
N VAL A 353 4.57 -15.75 -5.91
CA VAL A 353 4.05 -14.44 -5.48
C VAL A 353 4.45 -14.19 -4.03
N LEU A 354 4.27 -15.18 -3.14
CA LEU A 354 4.60 -15.05 -1.72
C LEU A 354 6.10 -14.82 -1.49
N THR A 355 6.97 -15.41 -2.33
CA THR A 355 8.42 -15.23 -2.28
C THR A 355 8.91 -14.03 -3.09
N ARG A 356 8.01 -13.28 -3.74
CA ARG A 356 8.31 -12.15 -4.64
C ARG A 356 9.28 -12.50 -5.77
N GLN A 357 9.17 -13.71 -6.30
CA GLN A 357 9.96 -14.12 -7.45
C GLN A 357 9.64 -13.20 -8.65
N GLY A 358 10.69 -12.69 -9.30
CA GLY A 358 10.54 -11.74 -10.40
C GLY A 358 10.31 -10.28 -9.97
N ALA A 359 10.38 -9.96 -8.69
CA ALA A 359 10.52 -8.57 -8.26
C ALA A 359 11.95 -8.07 -8.56
N ILE A 360 12.21 -6.77 -8.46
CA ILE A 360 13.56 -6.21 -8.39
C ILE A 360 13.71 -5.30 -7.16
N PRO A 361 14.93 -5.04 -6.68
CA PRO A 361 15.15 -4.06 -5.62
C PRO A 361 14.57 -2.69 -5.99
N SER A 362 13.99 -2.00 -5.02
CA SER A 362 13.34 -0.70 -5.26
C SER A 362 14.34 0.38 -5.71
N ASP A 363 15.61 0.30 -5.29
CA ASP A 363 16.72 1.16 -5.73
C ASP A 363 17.48 0.63 -6.96
N HIS A 364 16.97 -0.40 -7.63
CA HIS A 364 17.66 -0.95 -8.78
C HIS A 364 17.85 0.12 -9.87
N PRO A 365 19.04 0.25 -10.50
CA PRO A 365 19.33 1.31 -11.48
C PRO A 365 18.32 1.41 -12.63
N LEU A 366 17.75 0.28 -13.06
CA LEU A 366 16.70 0.22 -14.09
C LEU A 366 15.42 0.98 -13.72
N VAL A 367 15.11 1.14 -12.43
CA VAL A 367 14.00 1.99 -11.99
C VAL A 367 14.32 3.46 -12.31
N GLY A 368 15.57 3.88 -12.11
CA GLY A 368 16.09 5.19 -12.51
C GLY A 368 16.04 5.39 -14.03
N GLU A 369 16.45 4.39 -14.80
CA GLU A 369 16.39 4.44 -16.28
C GLU A 369 14.95 4.55 -16.79
N LEU A 370 14.02 3.78 -16.23
CA LEU A 370 12.59 3.89 -16.52
C LEU A 370 12.09 5.32 -16.31
N VAL A 371 12.37 5.90 -15.14
CA VAL A 371 11.94 7.27 -14.82
C VAL A 371 12.61 8.29 -15.74
N ALA A 372 13.87 8.10 -16.11
CA ALA A 372 14.57 8.97 -17.04
C ALA A 372 13.92 8.98 -18.44
N VAL A 373 13.50 7.81 -18.94
CA VAL A 373 12.76 7.70 -20.22
C VAL A 373 11.43 8.46 -20.14
N LEU A 374 10.65 8.27 -19.07
CA LEU A 374 9.37 8.94 -18.89
C LEU A 374 9.52 10.46 -18.79
N LYS A 375 10.52 10.93 -18.04
CA LYS A 375 10.84 12.36 -17.90
C LYS A 375 11.24 12.99 -19.23
N HIS A 376 12.08 12.32 -20.00
CA HIS A 376 12.49 12.79 -21.32
C HIS A 376 11.30 12.84 -22.28
N ALA A 377 10.46 11.80 -22.28
CA ALA A 377 9.26 11.76 -23.09
C ALA A 377 8.26 12.88 -22.77
N LYS A 378 8.11 13.23 -21.48
CA LYS A 378 7.31 14.38 -21.05
C LYS A 378 7.87 15.68 -21.61
N ALA A 379 9.18 15.90 -21.49
CA ALA A 379 9.84 17.12 -21.94
C ALA A 379 9.74 17.33 -23.47
N GLU A 380 9.87 16.24 -24.24
CA GLU A 380 9.83 16.25 -25.70
C GLU A 380 8.42 16.07 -26.28
N GLY A 381 7.41 15.82 -25.45
CA GLY A 381 6.03 15.60 -25.88
C GLY A 381 5.85 14.35 -26.77
N TRP A 382 6.47 13.24 -26.38
CA TRP A 382 6.44 12.00 -27.16
C TRP A 382 5.03 11.47 -27.40
N SER A 383 4.82 10.90 -28.58
CA SER A 383 3.65 10.08 -28.90
C SER A 383 3.71 8.71 -28.21
N VAL A 384 2.58 7.99 -28.16
CA VAL A 384 2.51 6.62 -27.65
C VAL A 384 3.51 5.68 -28.37
N ALA A 385 3.69 5.83 -29.68
CA ALA A 385 4.62 5.01 -30.44
C ALA A 385 6.08 5.23 -30.01
N GLN A 386 6.49 6.50 -29.85
CA GLN A 386 7.83 6.85 -29.36
C GLN A 386 8.05 6.38 -27.93
N MET A 387 7.03 6.51 -27.06
CA MET A 387 7.08 5.97 -25.70
C MET A 387 7.32 4.46 -25.69
N ARG A 388 6.55 3.70 -26.47
CA ARG A 388 6.73 2.24 -26.58
C ARG A 388 8.13 1.87 -27.07
N GLU A 389 8.66 2.60 -28.05
CA GLU A 389 10.02 2.37 -28.56
C GLU A 389 11.09 2.65 -27.49
N GLY A 390 10.97 3.77 -26.76
CA GLY A 390 11.89 4.11 -25.68
C GLY A 390 11.86 3.07 -24.56
N LEU A 391 10.68 2.64 -24.13
CA LEU A 391 10.52 1.61 -23.09
C LEU A 391 10.96 0.21 -23.56
N ALA A 392 10.75 -0.14 -24.82
CA ALA A 392 11.18 -1.44 -25.36
C ALA A 392 12.69 -1.64 -25.27
N SER A 393 13.48 -0.56 -25.26
CA SER A 393 14.94 -0.62 -25.07
C SER A 393 15.35 -1.13 -23.68
N LEU A 394 14.51 -0.92 -22.66
CA LEU A 394 14.76 -1.36 -21.27
C LEU A 394 14.32 -2.81 -21.03
N GLN A 395 13.39 -3.32 -21.84
CA GLN A 395 12.74 -4.61 -21.61
C GLN A 395 13.71 -5.79 -21.45
N PRO A 396 14.81 -5.92 -22.24
CA PRO A 396 15.76 -7.01 -22.06
C PRO A 396 16.49 -6.96 -20.71
N ALA A 397 16.88 -5.77 -20.26
CA ALA A 397 17.57 -5.58 -18.98
C ALA A 397 16.63 -5.80 -17.80
N LEU A 398 15.38 -5.33 -17.90
CA LEU A 398 14.34 -5.60 -16.90
C LEU A 398 14.08 -7.11 -16.78
N ALA A 399 13.88 -7.80 -17.91
CA ALA A 399 13.67 -9.25 -17.89
C ALA A 399 14.85 -10.03 -17.29
N ALA A 400 16.08 -9.58 -17.52
CA ALA A 400 17.27 -10.16 -16.89
C ALA A 400 17.29 -9.93 -15.38
N ALA A 401 17.02 -8.70 -14.92
CA ALA A 401 16.97 -8.36 -13.50
C ALA A 401 15.86 -9.14 -12.75
N GLU A 402 14.68 -9.25 -13.35
CA GLU A 402 13.59 -10.08 -12.80
C GLU A 402 13.98 -11.56 -12.71
N PHE A 403 14.71 -12.08 -13.71
CA PHE A 403 15.17 -13.47 -13.70
C PHE A 403 16.26 -13.73 -12.63
N GLU A 404 17.14 -12.75 -12.41
CA GLU A 404 18.19 -12.81 -11.40
C GLU A 404 17.63 -12.76 -9.97
N TYR A 405 16.54 -12.04 -9.76
CA TYR A 405 15.90 -11.95 -8.45
C TYR A 405 15.12 -13.23 -8.11
N LYS A 406 15.76 -14.09 -7.33
CA LYS A 406 15.22 -15.41 -6.94
C LYS A 406 14.29 -15.39 -5.72
N GLY A 407 13.86 -14.22 -5.26
CA GLY A 407 13.06 -14.07 -4.05
C GLY A 407 13.83 -14.40 -2.77
N LEU A 408 13.24 -14.09 -1.61
CA LEU A 408 13.79 -14.34 -0.26
C LEU A 408 14.96 -13.45 0.20
N ALA A 409 14.88 -12.15 -0.02
CA ALA A 409 15.50 -11.24 0.94
C ALA A 409 14.39 -10.74 1.88
N GLU A 410 14.31 -11.30 3.09
CA GLU A 410 13.89 -10.54 4.28
C GLU A 410 14.90 -9.39 4.49
N ALA A 411 15.02 -8.51 3.49
CA ALA A 411 15.68 -7.24 3.62
C ALA A 411 14.74 -6.47 4.53
N GLY A 412 15.18 -6.24 5.76
CA GLY A 412 14.53 -5.28 6.62
C GLY A 412 14.37 -3.94 5.89
N VAL A 413 13.28 -3.25 6.19
CA VAL A 413 12.99 -1.91 5.66
C VAL A 413 14.23 -1.04 5.81
N GLY A 414 14.61 -0.41 4.72
CA GLY A 414 15.68 0.57 4.68
C GLY A 414 16.85 0.23 3.77
N ARG A 415 17.18 -1.03 3.48
CA ARG A 415 18.40 -1.39 2.71
C ARG A 415 18.54 -0.70 1.34
N CYS A 416 17.46 -0.11 0.86
CA CYS A 416 17.34 0.66 -0.36
C CYS A 416 18.02 2.05 -0.28
N GLY A 417 18.91 2.34 -1.22
CA GLY A 417 19.61 3.62 -1.34
C GLY A 417 18.79 4.79 -1.91
N LEU A 418 17.52 4.60 -2.28
CA LEU A 418 16.69 5.65 -2.91
C LEU A 418 16.64 6.95 -2.08
N ASN A 419 16.80 6.86 -0.76
CA ASN A 419 16.69 7.99 0.15
C ASN A 419 18.02 8.61 0.60
N LEU A 420 19.16 8.15 0.08
CA LEU A 420 20.49 8.68 0.44
C LEU A 420 20.71 10.15 0.04
N LEU A 421 19.75 10.79 -0.63
CA LEU A 421 19.88 12.15 -1.20
C LEU A 421 18.76 13.12 -0.76
N MET A 422 17.84 12.72 0.12
CA MET A 422 16.70 13.55 0.54
C MET A 422 16.93 14.19 1.92
N PRO A 423 16.74 15.51 2.10
CA PRO A 423 16.73 16.14 3.42
C PRO A 423 15.64 15.50 4.31
N GLY A 424 16.02 15.02 5.51
CA GLY A 424 15.11 14.26 6.38
C GLY A 424 14.90 12.79 5.97
N GLY A 425 15.74 12.25 5.09
CA GLY A 425 15.76 10.83 4.72
C GLY A 425 16.02 9.90 5.92
N PRO A 426 15.80 8.58 5.75
CA PRO A 426 15.99 7.61 6.81
C PRO A 426 17.44 7.61 7.28
N VAL A 427 17.61 7.27 8.54
CA VAL A 427 18.87 7.22 9.26
C VAL A 427 19.37 5.78 9.27
N LYS A 428 20.64 5.59 8.96
CA LYS A 428 21.26 4.26 8.98
C LYS A 428 21.46 3.81 10.41
N VAL A 429 20.91 2.65 10.74
CA VAL A 429 21.19 1.89 11.95
C VAL A 429 22.01 0.68 11.55
N GLN A 430 23.18 0.49 12.15
CA GLN A 430 24.12 -0.55 11.73
C GLN A 430 24.57 -1.39 12.92
N VAL A 431 24.52 -2.71 12.78
CA VAL A 431 25.02 -3.64 13.79
C VAL A 431 26.29 -4.29 13.26
N TYR A 432 27.36 -4.21 14.03
CA TYR A 432 28.62 -4.86 13.72
C TYR A 432 28.76 -6.15 14.53
N TRP A 433 28.99 -7.24 13.80
CA TRP A 433 29.18 -8.57 14.34
C TRP A 433 30.65 -8.73 14.76
N PRO A 434 30.95 -9.00 16.05
CA PRO A 434 32.32 -9.10 16.54
C PRO A 434 33.14 -10.20 15.86
N GLN A 435 34.42 -9.93 15.65
CA GLN A 435 35.34 -10.79 14.89
C GLN A 435 36.53 -11.22 15.75
N PRO A 436 36.99 -12.48 15.63
CA PRO A 436 38.07 -12.99 16.48
C PRO A 436 39.39 -12.22 16.36
N GLN A 437 39.60 -11.49 15.26
CA GLN A 437 40.82 -10.77 14.93
C GLN A 437 40.61 -9.25 14.99
N HIS A 438 41.66 -8.50 15.29
CA HIS A 438 41.60 -7.04 15.34
C HIS A 438 41.68 -6.42 13.93
N PRO A 439 40.87 -5.41 13.58
CA PRO A 439 39.84 -4.78 14.40
C PRO A 439 38.61 -5.68 14.58
N THR A 440 38.12 -5.72 15.83
CA THR A 440 36.99 -6.55 16.29
C THR A 440 35.70 -6.28 15.52
N HIS A 441 35.49 -5.04 15.06
CA HIS A 441 34.33 -4.63 14.27
C HIS A 441 34.82 -4.05 12.95
N HIS A 442 34.25 -4.51 11.83
CA HIS A 442 34.58 -4.00 10.50
C HIS A 442 33.36 -4.05 9.57
N GLU A 443 33.34 -3.16 8.57
CA GLU A 443 32.19 -2.97 7.66
C GLU A 443 31.69 -4.26 7.00
N ALA A 444 32.60 -5.13 6.54
CA ALA A 444 32.24 -6.38 5.88
C ALA A 444 31.53 -7.40 6.80
N ALA A 445 31.62 -7.21 8.12
CA ALA A 445 30.95 -8.02 9.14
C ALA A 445 29.89 -7.18 9.87
N SER A 446 29.00 -6.54 9.11
CA SER A 446 27.92 -5.73 9.66
C SER A 446 26.59 -6.00 8.95
N THR A 447 25.50 -5.56 9.56
CA THR A 447 24.18 -5.56 8.96
C THR A 447 23.51 -4.24 9.28
N LEU A 448 23.00 -3.59 8.25
CA LEU A 448 22.35 -2.30 8.36
C LEU A 448 20.82 -2.41 8.19
N TYR A 449 20.14 -1.43 8.74
CA TYR A 449 18.71 -1.19 8.67
C TYR A 449 18.50 0.32 8.60
N TRP A 450 17.53 0.82 7.84
CA TRP A 450 17.31 2.26 7.79
C TRP A 450 15.99 2.62 8.47
N VAL A 451 16.05 3.62 9.34
CA VAL A 451 14.96 4.00 10.22
C VAL A 451 14.51 5.40 9.83
N ARG A 452 13.22 5.58 9.59
CA ARG A 452 12.64 6.90 9.38
C ARG A 452 12.68 7.70 10.69
N PRO A 453 13.13 8.96 10.67
CA PRO A 453 13.03 9.80 11.84
C PRO A 453 11.56 10.04 12.24
N GLY A 454 11.29 10.14 13.54
CA GLY A 454 9.99 10.49 14.12
C GLY A 454 9.11 9.31 14.53
N ASP A 455 9.36 8.09 14.05
CA ASP A 455 8.54 6.91 14.34
C ASP A 455 9.21 5.94 15.32
N TRP A 456 8.39 5.26 16.15
CA TRP A 456 8.84 4.10 16.91
C TRP A 456 8.90 2.87 16.00
N VAL A 457 10.09 2.29 15.87
CA VAL A 457 10.31 1.07 15.10
C VAL A 457 10.78 -0.08 16.01
N GLN A 458 10.44 -1.31 15.64
CA GLN A 458 11.02 -2.52 16.21
C GLN A 458 11.81 -3.23 15.11
N ILE A 459 13.13 -3.21 15.24
CA ILE A 459 14.08 -3.78 14.29
C ILE A 459 14.53 -5.13 14.80
N ARG A 460 14.67 -6.12 13.91
CA ARG A 460 15.19 -7.44 14.22
C ARG A 460 16.36 -7.78 13.30
N PHE A 461 17.53 -8.00 13.88
CA PHE A 461 18.73 -8.42 13.16
C PHE A 461 19.00 -9.88 13.44
N GLN A 462 19.15 -10.69 12.40
CA GLN A 462 19.60 -12.07 12.53
C GLN A 462 21.08 -12.08 12.92
N ILE A 463 21.41 -12.74 14.02
CA ILE A 463 22.79 -12.92 14.46
C ILE A 463 23.40 -14.07 13.65
N PRO A 464 24.56 -13.88 12.97
CA PRO A 464 25.19 -14.93 12.20
C PRO A 464 25.51 -16.19 13.02
N ASP A 465 25.32 -17.35 12.42
CA ASP A 465 25.64 -18.63 13.05
C ASP A 465 27.13 -18.72 13.44
N GLY A 466 27.40 -19.28 14.63
CA GLY A 466 28.76 -19.52 15.12
C GLY A 466 29.43 -18.31 15.79
N LEU A 467 28.72 -17.20 15.97
CA LEU A 467 29.21 -16.01 16.67
C LEU A 467 29.22 -16.23 18.20
N ASP A 468 30.39 -16.11 18.83
CA ASP A 468 30.54 -16.25 20.29
C ASP A 468 30.48 -14.88 21.00
N LEU A 469 29.28 -14.51 21.43
CA LEU A 469 29.02 -13.26 22.16
C LEU A 469 29.52 -13.26 23.63
N SER A 470 30.08 -14.37 24.11
CA SER A 470 30.72 -14.42 25.44
C SER A 470 32.10 -13.75 25.44
N GLN A 471 32.81 -13.78 24.32
CA GLN A 471 34.17 -13.28 24.20
C GLN A 471 34.22 -11.80 23.85
N GLN A 472 33.35 -11.37 22.93
CA GLN A 472 33.36 -10.02 22.36
C GLN A 472 31.94 -9.45 22.24
N PRO A 473 31.76 -8.14 22.46
CA PRO A 473 30.44 -7.52 22.48
C PRO A 473 29.93 -7.19 21.07
N LEU A 474 28.61 -7.14 20.94
CA LEU A 474 27.93 -6.53 19.79
C LEU A 474 28.10 -5.01 19.83
N ARG A 475 28.30 -4.40 18.67
CA ARG A 475 28.29 -2.95 18.46
C ARG A 475 27.05 -2.59 17.62
N LEU A 476 26.31 -1.60 18.09
CA LEU A 476 25.16 -1.01 17.42
C LEU A 476 25.44 0.48 17.22
N ASP A 477 25.39 0.93 15.99
CA ASP A 477 25.49 2.32 15.61
C ASP A 477 24.06 2.79 15.32
N PRO A 478 23.44 3.57 16.21
CA PRO A 478 22.02 3.88 16.14
C PRO A 478 21.70 5.02 15.16
N ALA A 479 22.70 5.70 14.61
CA ALA A 479 22.53 6.74 13.60
C ALA A 479 23.82 6.96 12.81
N ASP A 480 23.71 7.55 11.61
CA ASP A 480 24.83 7.97 10.74
C ASP A 480 24.97 9.49 10.63
N ARG A 481 24.25 10.25 11.46
CA ARG A 481 24.22 11.72 11.43
C ARG A 481 23.71 12.31 12.77
N PRO A 482 23.88 13.63 12.98
CA PRO A 482 23.43 14.28 14.21
C PRO A 482 21.93 14.18 14.47
N GLY A 483 21.57 14.01 15.74
CA GLY A 483 20.17 13.90 16.17
C GLY A 483 20.00 13.32 17.57
N ARG A 484 18.80 12.80 17.84
CA ARG A 484 18.44 12.14 19.10
C ARG A 484 17.92 10.75 18.86
N VAL A 485 18.35 9.79 19.67
CA VAL A 485 17.87 8.41 19.62
C VAL A 485 17.22 8.07 20.95
N ARG A 486 16.02 7.50 20.88
CA ARG A 486 15.29 6.95 22.02
C ARG A 486 15.23 5.44 21.88
N ILE A 487 15.67 4.70 22.89
CA ILE A 487 15.63 3.23 22.90
C ILE A 487 14.71 2.79 24.04
N ALA A 488 13.62 2.12 23.67
CA ALA A 488 12.65 1.55 24.61
C ALA A 488 12.99 0.11 25.00
N ALA A 489 13.62 -0.65 24.10
CA ALA A 489 14.03 -2.02 24.38
C ALA A 489 15.23 -2.42 23.52
N LEU A 490 16.16 -3.18 24.11
CA LEU A 490 17.18 -3.91 23.37
C LEU A 490 17.23 -5.34 23.91
N ARG A 491 17.04 -6.35 23.05
CA ARG A 491 16.94 -7.76 23.45
C ARG A 491 17.79 -8.66 22.56
N VAL A 492 18.41 -9.68 23.15
CA VAL A 492 19.02 -10.77 22.39
C VAL A 492 18.25 -12.05 22.70
N ARG A 493 17.84 -12.79 21.66
CA ARG A 493 17.08 -14.03 21.77
C ARG A 493 17.82 -15.22 21.19
N ALA A 494 17.53 -16.40 21.74
CA ALA A 494 18.04 -17.67 21.25
C ALA A 494 17.42 -18.03 19.89
N ALA A 495 18.21 -18.65 19.00
CA ALA A 495 17.79 -19.03 17.65
C ALA A 495 16.68 -20.09 17.66
N GLU A 496 16.77 -21.10 18.53
CA GLU A 496 15.86 -22.24 18.51
C GLU A 496 14.62 -22.06 19.40
N SER A 497 14.77 -21.36 20.53
CA SER A 497 13.74 -21.29 21.57
C SER A 497 13.12 -19.91 21.76
N GLU A 498 13.62 -18.88 21.09
CA GLU A 498 13.22 -17.47 21.28
C GLU A 498 13.40 -16.96 22.73
N ALA A 499 14.07 -17.75 23.58
CA ALA A 499 14.32 -17.42 24.97
C ALA A 499 15.24 -16.20 25.07
N LEU A 500 14.95 -15.34 26.05
CA LEU A 500 15.69 -14.10 26.25
C LEU A 500 17.09 -14.41 26.81
N LEU A 501 18.12 -14.04 26.05
CA LEU A 501 19.53 -14.13 26.44
C LEU A 501 20.01 -12.82 27.08
N PHE A 502 19.46 -11.69 26.65
CA PHE A 502 19.71 -10.36 27.20
C PHE A 502 18.49 -9.46 27.02
N SER A 503 18.22 -8.56 27.96
CA SER A 503 17.24 -7.48 27.81
C SER A 503 17.70 -6.21 28.54
N ALA A 504 17.56 -5.08 27.86
CA ALA A 504 17.61 -3.74 28.43
C ALA A 504 16.30 -3.01 28.11
N GLU A 505 15.44 -2.88 29.13
CA GLU A 505 14.10 -2.27 29.04
C GLU A 505 13.78 -1.36 30.25
N THR A 506 14.67 -1.30 31.23
CA THR A 506 14.54 -0.45 32.42
C THR A 506 15.78 0.43 32.57
N PRO A 507 15.70 1.55 33.30
CA PRO A 507 16.86 2.42 33.55
C PRO A 507 18.08 1.67 34.08
N GLU A 508 17.88 0.71 34.98
CA GLU A 508 18.95 -0.12 35.56
C GLU A 508 19.56 -1.06 34.52
N ALA A 509 18.73 -1.62 33.63
CA ALA A 509 19.20 -2.52 32.59
C ALA A 509 19.93 -1.77 31.46
N PHE A 510 19.51 -0.54 31.15
CA PHE A 510 20.22 0.33 30.20
C PHE A 510 21.62 0.73 30.68
N ALA A 511 21.86 0.77 31.99
CA ALA A 511 23.20 1.05 32.54
C ALA A 511 24.24 -0.04 32.20
N ALA A 512 23.82 -1.21 31.71
CA ALA A 512 24.71 -2.24 31.21
C ALA A 512 25.25 -1.96 29.79
N LEU A 513 24.67 -0.99 29.07
CA LEU A 513 25.13 -0.56 27.76
C LEU A 513 26.26 0.46 27.91
N THR A 514 27.26 0.40 27.02
CA THR A 514 28.36 1.38 26.98
C THR A 514 28.20 2.27 25.75
N LEU A 515 28.11 3.58 25.95
CA LEU A 515 28.09 4.55 24.86
C LEU A 515 29.50 5.00 24.52
N GLN A 516 29.82 5.09 23.23
CA GLN A 516 31.12 5.48 22.68
C GLN A 516 30.94 6.35 21.44
N GLY A 517 32.06 6.83 20.87
CA GLY A 517 32.05 7.70 19.69
C GLY A 517 31.30 8.99 19.98
N ASP A 518 30.36 9.34 19.11
CA ASP A 518 29.54 10.56 19.21
C ASP A 518 28.24 10.37 20.00
N ALA A 519 28.07 9.24 20.70
CA ALA A 519 26.88 8.97 21.51
C ALA A 519 27.03 9.51 22.93
N ARG A 520 26.10 10.39 23.34
CA ARG A 520 26.02 10.93 24.70
C ARG A 520 24.66 10.67 25.34
N GLN A 521 24.65 10.09 26.52
CA GLN A 521 23.41 9.89 27.28
C GLN A 521 22.84 11.23 27.76
N LEU A 522 21.56 11.47 27.47
CA LEU A 522 20.81 12.64 27.95
C LEU A 522 19.92 12.31 29.15
N ALA A 523 19.16 11.21 29.06
CA ALA A 523 18.22 10.78 30.09
C ALA A 523 17.98 9.27 30.03
N THR A 524 17.42 8.70 31.10
CA THR A 524 17.14 7.26 31.19
C THR A 524 15.90 7.01 32.05
N ALA A 525 14.74 7.41 31.54
CA ALA A 525 13.41 7.10 32.10
C ALA A 525 12.30 7.68 31.19
N PRO A 526 11.32 6.88 30.71
CA PRO A 526 11.23 5.41 30.75
C PRO A 526 12.12 4.71 29.70
N GLU A 527 12.79 5.48 28.85
CA GLU A 527 13.61 5.02 27.72
C GLU A 527 15.04 5.55 27.88
N LEU A 528 16.00 4.91 27.20
CA LEU A 528 17.35 5.46 27.05
C LEU A 528 17.34 6.53 25.96
N LEU A 529 17.58 7.79 26.34
CA LEU A 529 17.69 8.92 25.42
C LEU A 529 19.16 9.28 25.21
N ILE A 530 19.58 9.29 23.96
CA ILE A 530 20.95 9.51 23.49
C ILE A 530 20.94 10.72 22.54
N ALA A 531 21.89 11.64 22.72
CA ALA A 531 22.29 12.60 21.69
C ALA A 531 23.37 11.95 20.81
N CYS A 532 23.16 11.99 19.50
CA CYS A 532 24.15 11.67 18.49
C CYS A 532 24.75 13.01 18.03
N GLU A 533 25.95 13.34 18.49
CA GLU A 533 26.58 14.66 18.23
C GLU A 533 27.31 14.72 16.86
N GLY A 534 27.46 13.57 16.19
CA GLY A 534 28.19 13.40 14.93
C GLY A 534 27.70 12.20 14.12
N GLU A 535 28.58 11.62 13.30
CA GLU A 535 28.25 10.52 12.36
C GLU A 535 28.60 9.12 12.90
N ASP A 536 29.31 9.02 14.02
CA ASP A 536 29.75 7.73 14.62
C ASP A 536 29.26 7.56 16.08
N PRO A 537 27.95 7.66 16.39
CA PRO A 537 27.43 7.28 17.69
C PRO A 537 27.51 5.75 17.85
N ILE A 538 28.05 5.27 18.97
CA ILE A 538 28.26 3.83 19.18
C ILE A 538 27.60 3.38 20.49
N ILE A 539 26.86 2.28 20.42
CA ILE A 539 26.31 1.55 21.58
C ILE A 539 26.92 0.14 21.59
N VAL A 540 27.63 -0.17 22.67
CA VAL A 540 28.21 -1.50 22.88
C VAL A 540 27.40 -2.25 23.92
N LEU A 541 26.93 -3.45 23.56
CA LEU A 541 26.21 -4.34 24.47
C LEU A 541 27.19 -5.06 25.41
N PRO A 542 26.77 -5.49 26.61
CA PRO A 542 27.61 -6.31 27.46
C PRO A 542 27.88 -7.68 26.81
N ARG A 543 29.04 -8.27 27.14
CA ARG A 543 29.35 -9.65 26.75
C ARG A 543 28.37 -10.62 27.42
N LEU A 544 27.86 -11.58 26.65
CA LEU A 544 26.89 -12.57 27.11
C LEU A 544 27.59 -13.80 27.71
N ALA A 545 28.45 -13.57 28.71
CA ALA A 545 29.27 -14.63 29.32
C ALA A 545 28.54 -15.44 30.40
N ASN A 546 27.49 -14.88 31.02
CA ASN A 546 26.76 -15.49 32.13
C ASN A 546 25.26 -15.57 31.81
N LEU A 547 24.88 -16.53 30.97
CA LEU A 547 23.47 -16.82 30.70
C LEU A 547 22.85 -17.57 31.89
N ALA A 548 21.55 -17.36 32.12
CA ALA A 548 20.82 -18.11 33.13
C ALA A 548 20.94 -19.63 32.87
N PRO A 549 20.84 -20.51 33.89
CA PRO A 549 20.94 -21.96 33.70
C PRO A 549 19.94 -22.52 32.68
N SER A 550 18.77 -21.89 32.56
CA SER A 550 17.72 -22.23 31.60
C SER A 550 18.07 -21.90 30.14
N THR A 551 19.10 -21.09 29.91
CA THR A 551 19.58 -20.67 28.58
C THR A 551 21.06 -21.01 28.37
N ALA A 552 21.65 -21.82 29.25
CA ALA A 552 23.03 -22.28 29.15
C ALA A 552 23.23 -23.13 27.87
N GLY A 553 24.12 -22.70 26.98
CA GLY A 553 24.38 -23.34 25.69
C GLY A 553 23.42 -22.95 24.56
N ALA A 554 22.45 -22.06 24.81
CA ALA A 554 21.59 -21.52 23.77
C ALA A 554 22.39 -20.61 22.82
N ARG A 555 22.13 -20.73 21.51
CA ARG A 555 22.81 -19.93 20.49
C ARG A 555 22.07 -18.62 20.28
N PRO A 556 22.76 -17.46 20.28
CA PRO A 556 22.12 -16.20 19.93
C PRO A 556 21.65 -16.24 18.47
N GLY A 557 20.38 -15.93 18.23
CA GLY A 557 19.79 -15.94 16.89
C GLY A 557 19.27 -14.58 16.44
N TRP A 558 18.82 -13.75 17.37
CA TRP A 558 18.19 -12.47 17.03
C TRP A 558 18.58 -11.35 17.99
N LEU A 559 18.89 -10.18 17.45
CA LEU A 559 18.96 -8.91 18.17
C LEU A 559 17.70 -8.10 17.82
N GLU A 560 16.90 -7.77 18.82
CA GLU A 560 15.71 -6.92 18.69
C GLU A 560 16.00 -5.54 19.30
N VAL A 561 15.69 -4.47 18.56
CA VAL A 561 15.86 -3.09 19.01
C VAL A 561 14.55 -2.34 18.79
N ARG A 562 13.96 -1.82 19.87
CA ARG A 562 12.82 -0.89 19.80
C ARG A 562 13.32 0.53 20.01
N MET A 563 13.32 1.33 18.95
CA MET A 563 13.90 2.67 18.95
C MET A 563 13.09 3.70 18.16
N MET A 564 13.37 4.97 18.40
CA MET A 564 12.93 6.12 17.62
C MET A 564 14.13 7.03 17.40
N ILE A 565 14.22 7.64 16.22
CA ILE A 565 15.30 8.56 15.87
C ILE A 565 14.68 9.91 15.52
N GLU A 566 15.26 11.00 15.99
CA GLU A 566 14.94 12.37 15.59
C GLU A 566 16.21 12.95 14.97
N VAL A 567 16.11 13.60 13.81
CA VAL A 567 17.27 14.24 13.15
C VAL A 567 17.21 15.74 13.33
N ASP A 568 18.36 16.38 13.49
CA ASP A 568 18.43 17.83 13.56
C ASP A 568 18.17 18.43 12.17
N ALA A 569 17.28 19.43 12.08
CA ALA A 569 16.79 19.98 10.80
C ALA A 569 17.85 20.69 9.95
N ASP A 570 19.03 20.97 10.51
CA ASP A 570 20.12 21.76 9.90
C ASP A 570 21.38 20.94 9.55
N ALA A 571 21.32 19.60 9.59
CA ALA A 571 22.46 18.76 9.22
C ALA A 571 22.65 18.76 7.69
N GLU A 572 23.56 19.59 7.17
CA GLU A 572 24.01 19.54 5.78
C GLU A 572 24.53 18.13 5.43
N MET A 573 24.09 17.61 4.28
CA MET A 573 24.53 16.31 3.77
C MET A 573 26.05 16.32 3.50
N PRO A 574 26.81 15.27 3.88
CA PRO A 574 28.25 15.26 3.69
C PRO A 574 28.63 15.24 2.20
N SER A 575 29.54 16.14 1.82
CA SER A 575 30.21 16.12 0.52
C SER A 575 31.14 14.91 0.42
N HIS A 576 31.02 14.11 -0.65
CA HIS A 576 31.86 12.94 -0.90
C HIS A 576 33.37 13.24 -0.83
N PRO A 577 34.19 12.40 -0.17
CA PRO A 577 35.64 12.43 -0.32
C PRO A 577 36.00 11.66 -1.59
N GLY A 578 36.11 12.36 -2.72
CA GLY A 578 36.42 11.68 -3.99
C GLY A 578 36.72 12.57 -5.20
N ALA A 579 36.72 13.90 -5.05
CA ALA A 579 37.19 14.81 -6.09
C ALA A 579 38.45 15.53 -5.60
N THR A 580 39.61 15.00 -5.96
CA THR A 580 40.85 15.81 -5.99
C THR A 580 40.57 17.09 -6.77
N PRO A 581 40.74 18.29 -6.20
CA PRO A 581 40.65 19.51 -6.97
C PRO A 581 41.84 19.58 -7.91
N THR A 582 41.57 19.56 -9.22
CA THR A 582 42.55 19.97 -10.22
C THR A 582 42.94 21.41 -9.93
N ALA A 583 44.20 21.61 -9.58
CA ALA A 583 44.79 22.93 -9.43
C ALA A 583 44.82 23.64 -10.79
N GLU A 584 43.94 24.62 -10.98
CA GLU A 584 44.12 25.63 -12.03
C GLU A 584 44.80 26.86 -11.45
N HIS A 585 45.93 27.17 -12.08
CA HIS A 585 46.73 28.36 -11.88
C HIS A 585 45.88 29.62 -12.07
N SER A 586 45.89 30.47 -11.06
CA SER A 586 45.62 31.90 -11.20
C SER A 586 46.78 32.56 -11.95
N ASP A 587 46.53 33.05 -13.16
CA ASP A 587 47.29 34.16 -13.74
C ASP A 587 46.35 35.34 -14.00
N ASN A 588 46.83 36.49 -13.55
CA ASN A 588 46.21 37.81 -13.56
C ASN A 588 45.75 38.27 -14.95
N ILE A 589 44.57 38.91 -15.03
CA ILE A 589 44.34 40.35 -15.31
C ILE A 589 42.83 40.65 -15.19
#